data_AF-J9D188-F1
#
_entry.id   AF-J9D188-F1
#
_cell.length_a   1.000
_cell.length_b   1.000
_cell.length_c   1.000
_cell.angle_alpha   90.00
_cell.angle_beta   90.00
_cell.angle_gamma   90.00
#
_symmetry.space_group_name_H-M   'P 1'
#
loop_
_entity.id
_entity.type
_entity.pdbx_description
1 polymer ?
#
loop_
_entity_poly.entity_id
_entity_poly.type
_entity_poly.pdbx_seq_one_letter_code
_entity_poly.pdbx_strand_id
1 'polypeptide(L)'
;MTVTRIFIVILAAGIVAVGMRLVGPDGVWYRTVELEKAIALQQAENAKQRFRNEELAAELYSLENRSGAIEEKARRELFMVKADEILFRMETAEEYSVRSRQTSDMPSYRSPKIRPGSRPTFDAKKADLYHAPKHLRAPPARGRR
;
A
#
# COMPACT_ATOMS: atom_id res chain seq x y z
N MET A 1 21.04 -70.36 52.72
CA MET A 1 20.77 -68.91 52.91
C MET A 1 21.57 -68.03 51.95
N THR A 2 21.90 -68.50 50.74
CA THR A 2 22.75 -67.82 49.75
C THR A 2 21.98 -67.50 48.47
N VAL A 3 21.17 -68.44 47.97
CA VAL A 3 20.36 -68.28 46.75
C VAL A 3 19.34 -67.13 46.86
N THR A 4 18.64 -67.02 47.99
CA THR A 4 17.67 -65.93 48.22
C THR A 4 18.32 -64.55 48.21
N ARG A 5 19.54 -64.43 48.76
CA ARG A 5 20.29 -63.17 48.78
C ARG A 5 20.73 -62.75 47.36
N ILE A 6 21.16 -63.72 46.54
CA ILE A 6 21.50 -63.47 45.13
C ILE A 6 20.27 -63.00 44.35
N PHE A 7 19.12 -63.65 44.55
CA PHE A 7 17.88 -63.26 43.88
C PHE A 7 17.43 -61.84 44.25
N ILE A 8 17.53 -61.46 45.53
CA ILE A 8 17.23 -60.10 46.00
C ILE A 8 18.17 -59.08 45.36
N VAL A 9 19.47 -59.38 45.25
CA VAL A 9 20.44 -58.46 44.62
C VAL A 9 20.15 -58.28 43.14
N ILE A 10 19.81 -59.34 42.40
CA ILE A 10 19.44 -59.26 40.99
C ILE A 10 18.16 -58.44 40.82
N LEU A 11 17.15 -58.66 41.67
CA LEU A 11 15.91 -57.90 41.65
C LEU A 11 16.16 -56.42 41.95
N ALA A 12 16.95 -56.11 42.97
CA ALA A 12 17.32 -54.75 43.33
C ALA A 12 18.10 -54.06 42.20
N ALA A 13 19.05 -54.77 41.56
CA ALA A 13 19.79 -54.24 40.42
C ALA A 13 18.87 -53.96 39.23
N GLY A 14 17.88 -54.83 38.96
CA GLY A 14 16.86 -54.60 37.94
C GLY A 14 16.02 -53.34 38.20
N ILE A 15 15.57 -53.17 39.45
CA ILE A 15 14.80 -51.98 39.86
C ILE A 15 15.64 -50.70 39.70
N VAL A 16 16.90 -50.73 40.12
CA VAL A 16 17.83 -49.59 39.97
C VAL A 16 18.07 -49.28 38.50
N ALA A 17 18.26 -50.27 37.64
CA ALA A 17 18.45 -50.07 36.21
C ALA A 17 17.24 -49.40 35.54
N VAL A 18 16.02 -49.84 35.88
CA VAL A 18 14.77 -49.23 35.38
C VAL A 18 14.62 -47.80 35.93
N GLY A 19 14.88 -47.60 37.23
CA GLY A 19 14.84 -46.28 37.87
C GLY A 19 15.79 -45.28 37.21
N MET A 20 17.02 -45.70 36.91
CA MET A 20 18.00 -44.84 36.22
C MET A 20 17.57 -44.51 34.78
N ARG A 21 16.91 -45.43 34.06
CA ARG A 21 16.36 -45.11 32.73
C ARG A 21 15.19 -44.14 32.78
N LEU A 22 14.36 -44.22 33.82
CA LEU A 22 13.19 -43.34 33.94
C LEU A 22 13.54 -41.91 34.38
N VAL A 23 14.61 -41.77 35.18
CA VAL A 23 15.10 -40.48 35.72
C VAL A 23 16.24 -39.89 34.87
N GLY A 24 16.81 -40.65 33.94
CA GLY A 24 17.88 -40.19 33.05
C GLY A 24 17.45 -39.08 32.08
N PRO A 25 18.39 -38.58 31.25
CA PRO A 25 18.15 -37.48 30.30
C PRO A 25 17.04 -37.74 29.28
N ASP A 26 16.80 -39.01 28.95
CA ASP A 26 15.69 -39.45 28.09
C ASP A 26 14.37 -39.70 28.85
N GLY A 27 14.39 -39.53 30.16
CA GLY A 27 13.26 -39.74 31.05
C GLY A 27 12.13 -38.73 30.85
N VAL A 28 10.91 -39.18 31.15
CA VAL A 28 9.66 -38.43 30.96
C VAL A 28 9.63 -37.12 31.77
N TRP A 29 10.30 -37.10 32.93
CA TRP A 29 10.31 -35.95 33.84
C TRP A 29 11.13 -34.76 33.34
N TYR A 30 12.26 -34.99 32.67
CA TYR A 30 13.09 -33.89 32.17
C TYR A 30 12.49 -33.29 30.89
N ARG A 31 11.95 -34.16 30.01
CA ARG A 31 11.33 -33.74 28.75
C ARG A 31 10.09 -32.87 28.94
N THR A 32 9.27 -33.14 29.96
CA THR A 32 8.05 -32.35 30.22
C THR A 32 8.36 -30.90 30.57
N VAL A 33 9.36 -30.65 31.42
CA VAL A 33 9.76 -29.28 31.80
C VAL A 33 10.34 -28.52 30.59
N GLU A 34 11.12 -29.18 29.74
CA GLU A 34 11.67 -28.57 28.53
C GLU A 34 10.58 -28.28 27.50
N LEU A 35 9.66 -29.22 27.29
CA LEU A 35 8.50 -29.06 26.41
C LEU A 35 7.58 -27.93 26.89
N GLU A 36 7.29 -27.83 28.19
CA GLU A 36 6.51 -26.74 28.75
C GLU A 36 7.16 -25.37 28.51
N LYS A 37 8.49 -25.28 28.69
CA LYS A 37 9.24 -24.05 28.39
C LYS A 37 9.17 -23.71 26.90
N ALA A 38 9.33 -24.69 26.01
CA ALA A 38 9.22 -24.49 24.57
C ALA A 38 7.82 -24.02 24.16
N ILE A 39 6.77 -24.62 24.74
CA ILE A 39 5.38 -24.21 24.51
C ILE A 39 5.15 -22.77 25.00
N ALA A 40 5.65 -22.41 26.18
CA ALA A 40 5.50 -21.06 26.72
C ALA A 40 6.18 -20.01 25.83
N LEU A 41 7.39 -20.29 25.33
CA LEU A 41 8.09 -19.43 24.39
C LEU A 41 7.31 -19.28 23.07
N GLN A 42 6.84 -20.38 22.50
CA GLN A 42 6.06 -20.36 21.26
C GLN A 42 4.74 -19.59 21.44
N GLN A 43 4.06 -19.74 22.58
CA GLN A 43 2.85 -19.01 22.88
C GLN A 43 3.10 -17.50 22.99
N ALA A 44 4.21 -17.08 23.59
CA ALA A 44 4.59 -15.67 23.67
C ALA A 44 4.87 -15.08 22.28
N GLU A 45 5.57 -15.81 21.40
CA GLU A 45 5.79 -15.39 20.02
C GLU A 45 4.47 -15.31 19.23
N ASN A 46 3.62 -16.32 19.36
CA ASN A 46 2.31 -16.35 18.72
C ASN A 46 1.42 -15.18 19.20
N ALA A 47 1.46 -14.83 20.48
CA ALA A 47 0.73 -13.67 21.02
C ALA A 47 1.21 -12.37 20.38
N LYS A 48 2.53 -12.18 20.25
CA LYS A 48 3.12 -11.02 19.56
C LYS A 48 2.71 -10.96 18.09
N GLN A 49 2.68 -12.10 17.40
CA GLN A 49 2.23 -12.17 16.01
C GLN A 49 0.75 -11.85 15.87
N ARG A 50 -0.10 -12.35 16.77
CA ARG A 50 -1.54 -12.05 16.80
C ARG A 50 -1.82 -10.56 16.96
N PHE A 51 -1.13 -9.90 17.91
CA PHE A 51 -1.28 -8.47 18.12
C PHE A 51 -0.97 -7.66 16.84
N ARG A 52 0.13 -7.99 16.16
CA ARG A 52 0.49 -7.33 14.89
C ARG A 52 -0.50 -7.63 13.77
N ASN A 53 -1.01 -8.85 13.70
CA ASN A 53 -2.04 -9.19 12.72
C ASN A 53 -3.34 -8.44 12.98
N GLU A 54 -3.73 -8.23 14.25
CA GLU A 54 -4.89 -7.43 14.61
C GLU A 54 -4.70 -5.95 14.24
N GLU A 55 -3.52 -5.40 14.49
CA GLU A 55 -3.15 -4.03 14.07
C GLU A 55 -3.22 -3.88 12.54
N LEU A 56 -2.58 -4.78 11.79
CA LEU A 56 -2.63 -4.78 10.33
C LEU A 56 -4.05 -4.96 9.78
N ALA A 57 -4.87 -5.81 10.41
CA ALA A 57 -6.26 -6.00 10.02
C ALA A 57 -7.08 -4.72 10.24
N ALA A 58 -6.84 -4.02 11.36
CA ALA A 58 -7.48 -2.74 11.63
C ALA A 58 -7.03 -1.64 10.65
N GLU A 59 -5.74 -1.63 10.28
CA GLU A 59 -5.23 -0.73 9.24
C GLU A 59 -5.88 -1.01 7.89
N LEU A 60 -5.92 -2.28 7.45
CA LEU A 60 -6.55 -2.67 6.20
C LEU A 60 -8.03 -2.29 6.17
N TYR A 61 -8.75 -2.58 7.25
CA TYR A 61 -10.14 -2.16 7.40
C TYR A 61 -10.27 -0.63 7.34
N SER A 62 -9.34 0.11 7.96
CA SER A 62 -9.35 1.57 7.87
C SER A 62 -9.02 2.08 6.46
N LEU A 63 -8.15 1.42 5.70
CA LEU A 63 -7.82 1.79 4.32
C LEU A 63 -9.01 1.52 3.38
N GLU A 64 -9.68 0.40 3.56
CA GLU A 64 -10.86 0.02 2.80
C GLU A 64 -12.02 0.98 3.09
N ASN A 65 -12.29 1.27 4.38
CA ASN A 65 -13.43 2.07 4.80
C ASN A 65 -13.15 3.59 4.85
N ARG A 66 -11.88 4.05 4.92
CA ARG A 66 -11.47 5.47 4.88
C ARG A 66 -10.74 5.84 3.58
N SER A 67 -11.08 5.19 2.48
CA SER A 67 -10.65 5.59 1.13
C SER A 67 -10.97 7.06 0.80
N GLY A 68 -11.93 7.67 1.50
CA GLY A 68 -12.27 9.10 1.37
C GLY A 68 -11.08 10.06 1.56
N ALA A 69 -10.10 9.76 2.42
CA ALA A 69 -8.92 10.62 2.58
C ALA A 69 -8.01 10.60 1.34
N ILE A 70 -7.90 9.44 0.69
CA ILE A 70 -7.13 9.27 -0.55
C ILE A 70 -7.89 9.89 -1.73
N GLU A 71 -9.21 9.69 -1.78
CA GLU A 71 -10.09 10.31 -2.77
C GLU A 71 -10.05 11.83 -2.68
N GLU A 72 -10.07 12.38 -1.47
CA GLU A 72 -10.00 13.82 -1.25
C GLU A 72 -8.66 14.40 -1.70
N LYS A 73 -7.54 13.70 -1.45
CA LYS A 73 -6.23 14.10 -1.99
C LYS A 73 -6.17 14.00 -3.52
N ALA A 74 -6.66 12.90 -4.08
CA ALA A 74 -6.69 12.68 -5.53
C ALA A 74 -7.52 13.76 -6.25
N ARG A 75 -8.65 14.18 -5.68
CA ARG A 75 -9.50 15.23 -6.23
C ARG A 75 -8.95 16.64 -6.00
N ARG A 76 -8.43 16.94 -4.80
CA ARG A 76 -7.99 18.31 -4.44
C ARG A 76 -6.61 18.67 -4.98
N GLU A 77 -5.67 17.72 -5.03
CA GLU A 77 -4.28 18.00 -5.41
C GLU A 77 -3.94 17.54 -6.82
N LEU A 78 -4.43 16.36 -7.21
CA LEU A 78 -4.08 15.74 -8.49
C LEU A 78 -5.14 15.97 -9.58
N PHE A 79 -6.28 16.58 -9.23
CA PHE A 79 -7.43 16.77 -10.11
C PHE A 79 -7.83 15.48 -10.85
N MET A 80 -7.64 14.33 -10.20
CA MET A 80 -8.00 13.03 -10.74
C MET A 80 -9.49 12.82 -10.57
N VAL A 81 -10.11 12.29 -11.63
CA VAL A 81 -11.54 12.03 -11.72
C VAL A 81 -11.70 10.55 -12.08
N LYS A 82 -12.63 9.85 -11.42
CA LYS A 82 -12.91 8.45 -11.69
C LYS A 82 -13.50 8.29 -13.10
N ALA A 83 -13.27 7.14 -13.75
CA ALA A 83 -13.71 6.93 -15.14
C ALA A 83 -15.24 6.95 -15.31
N ASP A 84 -15.98 6.66 -14.24
CA ASP A 84 -17.43 6.50 -14.19
C ASP A 84 -18.17 7.63 -13.44
N GLU A 85 -17.50 8.76 -13.14
CA GLU A 85 -18.12 9.86 -12.39
C GLU A 85 -18.41 11.11 -13.24
N ILE A 86 -19.52 11.79 -12.96
CA ILE A 86 -19.94 13.05 -13.60
C ILE A 86 -19.92 14.15 -12.55
N LEU A 87 -19.07 15.17 -12.75
CA LEU A 87 -18.93 16.30 -11.84
C LEU A 87 -19.90 17.43 -12.23
N PHE A 88 -20.76 17.82 -11.30
CA PHE A 88 -21.62 18.99 -11.45
C PHE A 88 -21.04 20.15 -10.65
N ARG A 89 -20.79 21.29 -11.30
CA ARG A 89 -20.55 22.55 -10.62
C ARG A 89 -21.88 23.27 -10.44
N MET A 90 -22.31 23.42 -9.19
CA MET A 90 -23.44 24.29 -8.86
C MET A 90 -22.92 25.71 -8.75
N GLU A 91 -23.41 26.59 -9.62
CA GLU A 91 -23.13 28.03 -9.55
C GLU A 91 -24.27 28.72 -8.83
N THR A 92 -23.96 29.73 -8.01
CA THR A 92 -24.99 30.58 -7.42
C THR A 92 -25.63 31.47 -8.50
N ALA A 93 -26.88 31.92 -8.30
CA ALA A 93 -27.58 32.77 -9.27
C ALA A 93 -26.79 34.07 -9.58
N GLU A 94 -26.11 34.61 -8.57
CA GLU A 94 -25.24 35.78 -8.70
C GLU A 94 -24.02 35.49 -9.57
N GLU A 95 -23.28 34.40 -9.31
CA GLU A 95 -22.11 33.99 -10.11
C GLU A 95 -22.47 33.69 -11.56
N TYR A 96 -23.62 33.04 -11.79
CA TYR A 96 -24.13 32.81 -13.13
C TYR A 96 -24.32 34.12 -13.90
N SER A 97 -24.90 35.14 -13.24
CA SER A 97 -25.13 36.46 -13.85
C SER A 97 -23.82 37.20 -14.17
N VAL A 98 -22.81 37.07 -13.31
CA VAL A 98 -21.48 37.67 -13.52
C VAL A 98 -20.79 37.01 -14.71
N ARG A 99 -20.78 35.67 -14.75
CA ARG A 99 -20.21 34.92 -15.87
C ARG A 99 -20.97 35.20 -17.16
N SER A 100 -22.30 35.25 -17.14
CA SER A 100 -23.10 35.52 -18.34
C SER A 100 -22.80 36.90 -18.91
N ARG A 101 -22.67 37.93 -18.05
CA ARG A 101 -22.23 39.28 -18.45
C ARG A 101 -20.82 39.27 -19.04
N GLN A 102 -19.89 38.53 -18.41
CA GLN A 102 -18.53 38.39 -18.94
C GLN A 102 -18.51 37.69 -20.31
N THR A 103 -19.33 36.66 -20.51
CA THR A 103 -19.45 35.99 -21.81
C THR A 103 -20.14 36.85 -22.87
N SER A 104 -21.07 37.73 -22.50
CA SER A 104 -21.69 38.68 -23.44
C SER A 104 -20.74 39.78 -23.87
N ASP A 105 -19.79 40.15 -23.01
CA ASP A 105 -18.74 41.14 -23.32
C ASP A 105 -17.60 40.54 -24.15
N MET A 106 -17.49 39.20 -24.23
CA MET A 106 -16.53 38.58 -25.12
C MET A 106 -16.89 38.84 -26.60
N PRO A 107 -15.92 39.23 -27.45
CA PRO A 107 -16.17 39.39 -28.87
C PRO A 107 -16.67 38.09 -29.49
N SER A 108 -17.70 38.16 -30.34
CA SER A 108 -18.16 36.99 -31.10
C SER A 108 -17.11 36.59 -32.14
N TYR A 109 -16.29 35.60 -31.80
CA TYR A 109 -15.29 35.03 -32.71
C TYR A 109 -15.92 34.17 -33.82
N ARG A 110 -17.17 33.74 -33.66
CA ARG A 110 -17.89 32.92 -34.66
C ARG A 110 -18.34 33.73 -35.87
N SER A 111 -18.57 35.03 -35.71
CA SER A 111 -18.97 35.93 -36.79
C SER A 111 -18.16 37.22 -36.72
N PRO A 112 -16.85 37.15 -37.04
CA PRO A 112 -16.02 38.33 -37.03
C PRO A 112 -16.51 39.28 -38.13
N LYS A 113 -16.69 40.57 -37.81
CA LYS A 113 -17.05 41.61 -38.79
C LYS A 113 -15.85 41.92 -39.69
N ILE A 114 -15.54 41.02 -40.60
CA ILE A 114 -14.46 41.14 -41.58
C ILE A 114 -15.05 41.74 -42.86
N ARG A 115 -14.51 42.87 -43.33
CA ARG A 115 -14.95 43.45 -44.61
C ARG A 115 -14.52 42.53 -45.76
N PRO A 116 -15.39 42.23 -46.74
CA PRO A 116 -15.00 41.41 -47.90
C PRO A 116 -13.75 41.99 -48.58
N GLY A 117 -12.72 41.16 -48.75
CA GLY A 117 -11.44 41.56 -49.35
C GLY A 117 -10.40 42.18 -48.40
N SER A 118 -10.66 42.24 -47.09
CA SER A 118 -9.64 42.66 -46.13
C SER A 118 -8.49 41.66 -46.07
N ARG A 119 -7.26 42.17 -46.02
CA ARG A 119 -6.06 41.36 -45.75
C ARG A 119 -6.18 40.71 -44.37
N PRO A 120 -5.73 39.45 -44.19
CA PRO A 120 -5.71 38.83 -42.86
C PRO A 120 -4.91 39.71 -41.90
N THR A 121 -5.47 40.00 -40.73
CA THR A 121 -4.80 40.81 -39.68
C THR A 121 -3.58 40.09 -39.10
N PHE A 122 -3.57 38.77 -39.20
CA PHE A 122 -2.48 37.90 -38.77
C PHE A 122 -2.05 37.03 -39.95
N ASP A 123 -0.80 37.17 -40.37
CA ASP A 123 -0.16 36.29 -41.34
C ASP A 123 0.72 35.31 -40.57
N ALA A 124 0.26 34.07 -40.42
CA ALA A 124 0.95 33.06 -39.63
C ALA A 124 2.27 32.70 -40.31
N LYS A 125 3.40 33.17 -39.77
CA LYS A 125 4.71 32.79 -40.31
C LYS A 125 5.00 31.35 -39.89
N LYS A 126 5.73 30.61 -40.73
CA LYS A 126 6.17 29.24 -40.43
C LYS A 126 6.98 29.15 -39.11
N ALA A 127 7.62 30.25 -38.71
CA ALA A 127 8.34 30.37 -37.44
C ALA A 127 7.41 30.49 -36.21
N ASP A 128 6.16 30.94 -36.37
CA ASP A 128 5.21 31.11 -35.28
C ASP A 128 4.54 29.77 -34.89
N LEU A 129 4.48 28.82 -35.83
CA LEU A 129 3.95 27.47 -35.59
C LEU A 129 4.81 26.64 -34.64
N TYR A 130 6.11 26.96 -34.52
CA TYR A 130 7.04 26.20 -33.71
C TYR A 130 7.91 27.13 -32.86
N HIS A 131 7.53 27.30 -31.60
CA HIS A 131 8.44 27.87 -30.61
C HIS A 131 9.46 26.80 -30.20
N ALA A 132 10.58 26.73 -30.91
CA ALA A 132 11.72 25.93 -30.46
C ALA A 132 12.45 26.70 -29.34
N PRO A 133 12.47 26.19 -28.09
CA PRO A 133 13.20 26.84 -27.00
C PRO A 133 14.69 26.94 -27.35
N LYS A 134 15.23 28.17 -27.34
CA LYS A 134 16.59 28.51 -27.80
C LYS A 134 17.72 27.74 -27.08
N HIS A 135 17.44 27.17 -25.92
CA HIS A 135 18.40 26.49 -25.06
C HIS A 135 18.35 24.96 -25.16
N LEU A 136 17.42 24.37 -25.92
CA LEU A 136 17.39 22.92 -26.12
C LEU A 136 18.26 22.53 -27.32
N ARG A 137 19.38 21.86 -27.04
CA ARG A 137 20.19 21.19 -28.06
C ARG A 137 19.61 19.80 -28.30
N ALA A 138 19.37 19.44 -29.56
CA ALA A 138 18.93 18.08 -29.89
C ALA A 138 19.95 17.06 -29.34
N PRO A 139 19.50 15.98 -28.67
CA PRO A 139 20.41 14.95 -28.18
C PRO A 139 21.17 14.31 -29.36
N PRO A 140 22.45 13.93 -29.17
CA PRO A 140 23.24 13.32 -30.24
C PRO A 140 22.56 12.04 -30.72
N ALA A 141 22.45 11.88 -32.04
CA ALA A 141 21.88 10.69 -32.65
C ALA A 141 22.67 9.47 -32.16
N ARG A 142 21.99 8.55 -31.46
CA ARG A 142 22.60 7.30 -30.99
C ARG A 142 23.00 6.50 -32.23
N GLY A 143 24.31 6.44 -32.51
CA GLY A 143 24.84 5.64 -33.60
C GLY A 143 24.33 4.21 -33.47
N ARG A 144 23.59 3.75 -34.49
CA ARG A 144 23.22 2.33 -34.59
C ARG A 144 24.51 1.54 -34.87
N ARG A 145 24.84 0.62 -33.96
CA ARG A 145 25.67 -0.54 -34.26
C ARG A 145 24.76 -1.66 -34.77
#